data_AF-A0A966NPB9-F1
#
_entry.id   AF-A0A966NPB9-F1
#
_cell.length_a   1.000
_cell.length_b   1.000
_cell.length_c   1.000
_cell.angle_alpha   90.00
_cell.angle_beta   90.00
_cell.angle_gamma   90.00
#
_symmetry.space_group_name_H-M   'P 1'
#
loop_
_entity.id
_entity.type
_entity.pdbx_description
1 polymer ?
#
loop_
_entity_poly.entity_id
_entity_poly.type
_entity_poly.pdbx_seq_one_letter_code
_entity_poly.pdbx_strand_id
1 'polypeptide(L)'
;MSASSNRYIHSVDGLRAVAVVAVLLYHLGIDWIPGGFLGVDLFFVISGYVITGLILDSIQRSGTLDLRAFYLSRIRRLVPALVAMVILTLLYIGTYAPDTVRRFVSDLPYVFTGTMNWALVSRQQDYFEAIGRPPLLQHTWSLAVEAQFYLIWPLVLLLVLRYFGKKNISIAALGIALASGIALFLYSVQIDTHASAVSHVYFGTDTHSIGLFLGAALAVSWHPQNLTKEISRRAQDFIDLIGVIGLLGLL
;
A
#
# COMPACT_ATOMS: atom_id res chain seq x y z
N MET A 1 -24.63 10.77 27.35
CA MET A 1 -23.75 9.73 26.76
C MET A 1 -22.71 10.45 25.92
N SER A 2 -21.46 10.48 26.38
CA SER A 2 -20.37 11.22 25.73
C SER A 2 -20.07 10.61 24.36
N ALA A 3 -20.25 11.39 23.29
CA ALA A 3 -19.73 11.04 21.98
C ALA A 3 -18.20 10.89 22.11
N SER A 4 -17.68 9.67 21.98
CA SER A 4 -16.25 9.45 21.89
C SER A 4 -15.78 10.09 20.58
N SER A 5 -15.17 11.27 20.68
CA SER A 5 -14.46 11.88 19.57
C SER A 5 -13.44 10.87 19.07
N ASN A 6 -13.59 10.42 17.82
CA ASN A 6 -12.66 9.48 17.21
C ASN A 6 -11.27 10.16 17.21
N ARG A 7 -10.37 9.69 18.09
CA ARG A 7 -9.05 10.28 18.26
C ARG A 7 -8.27 9.94 17.00
N TYR A 8 -8.20 10.87 16.05
CA TYR A 8 -7.34 10.76 14.87
C TYR A 8 -5.92 10.47 15.35
N ILE A 9 -5.37 9.33 14.96
CA ILE A 9 -4.08 8.88 15.46
C ILE A 9 -3.00 9.40 14.51
N HIS A 10 -2.54 10.62 14.78
CA HIS A 10 -1.47 11.26 14.01
C HIS A 10 -0.20 10.41 13.88
N SER A 11 0.07 9.51 14.83
CA SER A 11 1.23 8.61 14.76
C SER A 11 1.16 7.62 13.60
N VAL A 12 -0.03 7.26 13.10
CA VAL A 12 -0.16 6.35 11.94
C VAL A 12 0.25 7.04 10.64
N ASP A 13 -0.06 8.33 10.48
CA ASP A 13 0.45 9.12 9.36
C ASP A 13 1.96 9.32 9.44
N GLY A 14 2.49 9.51 10.67
CA GLY A 14 3.93 9.55 10.92
C GLY A 14 4.63 8.27 10.46
N LEU A 15 4.06 7.09 10.77
CA LEU A 15 4.61 5.81 10.30
C LEU A 15 4.58 5.67 8.77
N ARG A 16 3.54 6.19 8.09
CA ARG A 16 3.54 6.23 6.61
C ARG A 16 4.66 7.12 6.07
N ALA A 17 4.91 8.26 6.71
CA ALA A 17 5.98 9.16 6.31
C ALA A 17 7.36 8.49 6.49
N VAL A 18 7.59 7.81 7.62
CA VAL A 18 8.80 7.02 7.86
C VAL A 18 8.98 5.94 6.78
N ALA A 19 7.91 5.22 6.44
CA ALA A 19 7.94 4.19 5.40
C ALA A 19 8.36 4.77 4.03
N VAL A 20 7.77 5.90 3.63
CA VAL A 20 8.14 6.59 2.38
C VAL A 20 9.58 7.10 2.41
N VAL A 21 10.01 7.69 3.52
CA VAL A 21 11.39 8.18 3.68
C VAL A 21 12.38 7.03 3.56
N ALA A 22 12.11 5.87 4.17
CA ALA A 22 12.96 4.68 4.04
C ALA A 22 13.13 4.26 2.57
N VAL A 23 12.05 4.24 1.79
CA VAL A 23 12.10 3.94 0.35
C VAL A 23 12.94 4.97 -0.40
N LEU A 24 12.78 6.26 -0.11
CA LEU A 24 13.56 7.32 -0.74
C LEU A 24 15.05 7.18 -0.43
N LEU A 25 15.41 6.97 0.83
CA LEU A 25 16.81 6.80 1.24
C LEU A 25 17.44 5.57 0.56
N TYR A 26 16.73 4.45 0.47
CA TYR A 26 17.18 3.27 -0.25
C TYR A 26 17.51 3.57 -1.72
N HIS A 27 16.64 4.31 -2.43
CA HIS A 27 16.87 4.67 -3.84
C HIS A 27 17.93 5.76 -4.03
N LEU A 28 18.29 6.50 -2.98
CA LEU A 28 19.40 7.45 -3.01
C LEU A 28 20.78 6.76 -2.82
N GLY A 29 20.82 5.43 -2.70
CA GLY A 29 22.07 4.68 -2.54
C GLY A 29 22.69 4.87 -1.15
N ILE A 30 21.86 5.03 -0.13
CA ILE A 30 22.29 5.28 1.23
C ILE A 30 22.44 3.93 1.97
N ASP A 31 23.69 3.47 2.14
CA ASP A 31 24.04 2.08 2.48
C ASP A 31 23.72 1.62 3.92
N TRP A 32 23.53 2.55 4.87
CA TRP A 32 23.20 2.25 6.28
C TRP A 32 21.74 1.88 6.57
N ILE A 33 20.87 1.81 5.54
CA ILE A 33 19.47 1.33 5.66
C ILE A 33 19.20 0.32 4.52
N PRO A 34 19.85 -0.85 4.55
CA PRO A 34 19.69 -1.88 3.52
C PRO A 34 18.24 -2.39 3.43
N GLY A 35 17.48 -2.34 4.53
CA GLY A 35 16.08 -2.73 4.58
C GLY A 35 15.09 -1.68 4.05
N GLY A 36 15.55 -0.53 3.53
CA GLY A 36 14.66 0.55 3.07
C GLY A 36 13.72 0.16 1.91
N PHE A 37 14.02 -0.92 1.18
CA PHE A 37 13.11 -1.51 0.20
C PHE A 37 11.79 -2.03 0.82
N LEU A 38 11.83 -2.45 2.10
CA LEU A 38 10.64 -2.89 2.86
C LEU A 38 9.68 -1.75 3.19
N GLY A 39 10.07 -0.49 2.92
CA GLY A 39 9.22 0.66 3.19
C GLY A 39 7.90 0.62 2.42
N VAL A 40 7.87 0.03 1.21
CA VAL A 40 6.61 -0.15 0.46
C VAL A 40 5.69 -1.16 1.16
N ASP A 41 6.22 -2.28 1.63
CA ASP A 41 5.45 -3.29 2.37
C ASP A 41 4.88 -2.71 3.66
N LEU A 42 5.69 -1.96 4.41
CA LEU A 42 5.24 -1.27 5.61
C LEU A 42 4.13 -0.26 5.29
N PHE A 43 4.29 0.53 4.23
CA PHE A 43 3.27 1.47 3.77
C PHE A 43 1.96 0.75 3.41
N PHE A 44 2.03 -0.41 2.77
CA PHE A 44 0.88 -1.26 2.45
C PHE A 44 0.19 -1.81 3.70
N VAL A 45 0.93 -2.34 4.67
CA VAL A 45 0.38 -2.78 5.96
C VAL A 45 -0.37 -1.64 6.64
N ILE A 46 0.24 -0.46 6.73
CA ILE A 46 -0.38 0.69 7.38
C ILE A 46 -1.63 1.13 6.60
N SER A 47 -1.58 1.14 5.26
CA SER A 47 -2.70 1.55 4.42
C SER A 47 -3.89 0.59 4.56
N GLY A 48 -3.63 -0.72 4.57
CA GLY A 48 -4.62 -1.74 4.84
C GLY A 48 -5.30 -1.58 6.19
N TYR A 49 -4.50 -1.31 7.23
CA TYR A 49 -4.99 -1.06 8.58
C TYR A 49 -5.89 0.17 8.67
N VAL A 50 -5.39 1.31 8.19
CA VAL A 50 -6.11 2.60 8.26
C VAL A 50 -7.43 2.54 7.50
N ILE A 51 -7.41 2.05 6.26
CA ILE A 51 -8.61 2.06 5.42
C ILE A 51 -9.67 1.11 5.96
N THR A 52 -9.27 -0.09 6.37
CA THR A 52 -10.20 -1.07 6.96
C THR A 52 -10.80 -0.54 8.25
N GLY A 53 -9.98 0.05 9.12
CA GLY A 53 -10.44 0.71 10.35
C GLY A 53 -11.43 1.84 10.06
N LEU A 54 -11.13 2.72 9.09
CA LEU A 54 -12.03 3.81 8.69
C LEU A 54 -13.38 3.31 8.17
N ILE A 55 -13.39 2.23 7.39
CA ILE A 55 -14.63 1.62 6.89
C ILE A 55 -15.45 1.04 8.05
N LEU A 56 -14.82 0.24 8.89
CA LEU A 56 -15.48 -0.38 10.06
C LEU A 56 -16.04 0.68 11.02
N ASP A 57 -15.27 1.72 11.30
CA ASP A 57 -15.70 2.84 12.16
C ASP A 57 -16.84 3.65 11.54
N SER A 58 -16.88 3.80 10.21
CA SER A 58 -17.99 4.45 9.51
C SER A 58 -19.27 3.63 9.66
N ILE A 59 -19.18 2.32 9.43
CA ILE A 59 -20.32 1.41 9.54
C ILE A 59 -20.81 1.32 10.98
N GLN A 60 -19.90 1.26 11.96
CA GLN A 60 -20.27 1.23 13.37
C GLN A 60 -21.02 2.50 13.80
N ARG A 61 -20.67 3.67 13.24
CA ARG A 61 -21.30 4.96 13.59
C ARG A 61 -22.62 5.22 12.87
N SER A 62 -22.74 4.82 11.61
CA SER A 62 -23.87 5.18 10.74
C SER A 62 -24.74 3.98 10.32
N GLY A 63 -24.38 2.77 10.71
CA GLY A 63 -25.06 1.52 10.34
C GLY A 63 -24.79 1.06 8.90
N THR A 64 -24.16 1.89 8.06
CA THR A 64 -23.89 1.61 6.65
C THR A 64 -22.58 2.27 6.21
N LEU A 65 -22.15 1.99 4.98
CA LEU A 65 -21.04 2.70 4.33
C LEU A 65 -21.56 3.44 3.11
N ASP A 66 -21.44 4.77 3.10
CA ASP A 66 -21.62 5.56 1.89
C ASP A 66 -20.38 5.39 1.00
N LEU A 67 -20.45 4.43 0.07
CA LEU A 67 -19.38 4.15 -0.90
C LEU A 67 -19.06 5.36 -1.78
N ARG A 68 -20.06 6.17 -2.13
CA ARG A 68 -19.85 7.35 -2.97
C ARG A 68 -19.04 8.40 -2.20
N ALA A 69 -19.43 8.70 -0.96
CA ALA A 69 -18.67 9.61 -0.12
C ALA A 69 -17.26 9.08 0.17
N PHE A 70 -17.12 7.77 0.41
CA PHE A 70 -15.82 7.12 0.59
C PHE A 70 -14.92 7.33 -0.63
N TYR A 71 -15.34 6.95 -1.83
CA TYR A 71 -14.52 7.11 -3.04
C TYR A 71 -14.22 8.58 -3.35
N LEU A 72 -15.20 9.47 -3.22
CA LEU A 72 -14.98 10.91 -3.44
C LEU A 72 -13.95 11.48 -2.46
N SER A 73 -13.94 11.02 -1.19
CA SER A 73 -12.92 11.46 -0.22
C SER A 73 -11.52 11.04 -0.63
N ARG A 74 -11.36 9.86 -1.23
CA ARG A 74 -10.05 9.35 -1.71
C ARG A 74 -9.61 10.05 -2.97
N ILE A 75 -10.51 10.25 -3.93
CA ILE A 75 -10.24 11.00 -5.15
C ILE A 75 -9.78 12.43 -4.82
N ARG A 76 -10.50 13.15 -3.95
CA ARG A 76 -10.13 14.52 -3.53
C ARG A 76 -8.78 14.60 -2.80
N ARG A 77 -8.33 13.51 -2.18
CA ARG A 77 -7.04 13.43 -1.48
C ARG A 77 -5.89 13.08 -2.43
N LEU A 78 -6.08 12.13 -3.35
CA LEU A 78 -5.00 11.54 -4.15
C LEU A 78 -4.82 12.23 -5.51
N VAL A 79 -5.92 12.51 -6.21
CA VAL A 79 -5.88 13.00 -7.60
C VAL A 79 -5.20 14.36 -7.72
N PRO A 80 -5.43 15.36 -6.84
CA PRO A 80 -4.74 16.64 -6.98
C PRO A 80 -3.22 16.52 -6.92
N ALA A 81 -2.70 15.73 -5.98
CA ALA A 81 -1.26 15.49 -5.85
C ALA A 81 -0.70 14.73 -7.06
N LEU A 82 -1.41 13.71 -7.54
CA LEU A 82 -1.02 12.95 -8.74
C LEU A 82 -0.98 13.84 -9.99
N VAL A 83 -2.01 14.66 -10.21
CA VAL A 83 -2.08 15.59 -11.34
C VAL A 83 -0.99 16.64 -11.25
N ALA A 84 -0.74 17.22 -10.06
CA ALA A 84 0.35 18.16 -9.86
C ALA A 84 1.71 17.52 -10.18
N MET A 85 1.96 16.30 -9.69
CA MET A 85 3.18 15.55 -10.01
C MET A 85 3.32 15.32 -11.51
N VAL A 86 2.25 14.89 -12.20
CA VAL A 86 2.28 14.67 -13.66
C VAL A 86 2.62 15.96 -14.40
N ILE A 87 1.97 17.07 -14.07
CA ILE A 87 2.19 18.37 -14.73
C ILE A 87 3.62 18.85 -14.49
N LEU A 88 4.08 18.85 -13.24
CA LEU A 88 5.42 19.33 -12.88
C LEU A 88 6.51 18.48 -13.55
N THR A 89 6.35 17.16 -13.53
CA THR A 89 7.31 16.26 -14.22
C THR A 89 7.29 16.49 -15.73
N LEU A 90 6.11 16.64 -16.35
CA LEU A 90 5.99 16.90 -17.78
C LEU A 90 6.65 18.22 -18.18
N LEU A 91 6.45 19.29 -17.40
CA LEU A 91 7.10 20.59 -17.63
C LEU A 91 8.63 20.46 -17.53
N TYR A 92 9.13 19.76 -16.50
CA TYR A 92 10.55 19.55 -16.30
C TYR A 92 11.20 18.76 -17.43
N ILE A 93 10.62 17.62 -17.83
CA ILE A 93 11.19 16.80 -18.90
C ILE A 93 11.02 17.45 -20.27
N GLY A 94 9.97 18.25 -20.47
CA GLY A 94 9.79 19.01 -21.71
C GLY A 94 10.93 19.98 -21.99
N THR A 95 11.57 20.51 -20.94
CA THR A 95 12.72 21.41 -21.05
C THR A 95 14.06 20.70 -20.99
N TYR A 96 14.23 19.69 -20.13
CA TYR A 96 15.54 19.11 -19.82
C TYR A 96 15.77 17.69 -20.38
N ALA A 97 14.71 16.99 -20.77
CA ALA A 97 14.79 15.60 -21.26
C ALA A 97 13.69 15.29 -22.31
N PRO A 98 13.62 16.05 -23.42
CA PRO A 98 12.50 15.97 -24.36
C PRO A 98 12.37 14.59 -25.02
N ASP A 99 13.45 13.83 -25.09
CA ASP A 99 13.47 12.43 -25.55
C ASP A 99 12.58 11.50 -24.71
N THR A 100 12.33 11.84 -23.43
CA THR A 100 11.53 11.03 -22.51
C THR A 100 10.02 11.34 -22.58
N VAL A 101 9.63 12.48 -23.15
CA VAL A 101 8.23 12.97 -23.18
C VAL A 101 7.29 11.96 -23.82
N ARG A 102 7.70 11.34 -24.94
CA ARG A 102 6.86 10.37 -25.66
C ARG A 102 6.52 9.17 -24.78
N ARG A 103 7.51 8.61 -24.08
CA ARG A 103 7.32 7.48 -23.16
C ARG A 103 6.46 7.90 -21.97
N PHE A 104 6.76 9.06 -21.38
CA PHE A 104 5.99 9.62 -20.27
C PHE A 104 4.49 9.76 -20.60
N VAL A 105 4.16 10.36 -21.75
CA VAL A 105 2.76 10.54 -22.19
C VAL A 105 2.09 9.19 -22.45
N SER A 106 2.81 8.21 -23.00
CA SER A 106 2.27 6.86 -23.24
C SER A 106 1.94 6.09 -21.95
N ASP A 107 2.54 6.47 -20.81
CA ASP A 107 2.28 5.86 -19.51
C ASP A 107 1.07 6.48 -18.78
N LEU A 108 0.67 7.70 -19.13
CA LEU A 108 -0.42 8.43 -18.46
C LEU A 108 -1.75 7.66 -18.38
N PRO A 109 -2.23 6.95 -19.42
CA PRO A 109 -3.46 6.17 -19.32
C PRO A 109 -3.42 5.15 -18.17
N TYR A 110 -2.27 4.50 -17.97
CA TYR A 110 -2.10 3.50 -16.92
C TYR A 110 -2.00 4.13 -15.52
N VAL A 111 -1.39 5.32 -15.44
CA VAL A 111 -1.36 6.11 -14.19
C VAL A 111 -2.77 6.49 -13.77
N PHE A 112 -3.57 7.08 -14.66
CA PHE A 112 -4.91 7.58 -14.32
C PHE A 112 -5.96 6.48 -14.15
N THR A 113 -5.77 5.31 -14.78
CA THR A 113 -6.63 4.14 -14.57
C THR A 113 -6.21 3.29 -13.36
N GLY A 114 -5.07 3.59 -12.73
CA GLY A 114 -4.54 2.78 -11.63
C GLY A 114 -4.10 1.38 -12.07
N THR A 115 -3.53 1.27 -13.28
CA THR A 115 -3.08 0.01 -13.90
C THR A 115 -1.59 0.02 -14.28
N MET A 116 -0.82 1.02 -13.84
CA MET A 116 0.60 1.13 -14.16
C MET A 116 1.41 -0.10 -13.74
N ASN A 117 1.06 -0.73 -12.62
CA ASN A 117 1.71 -1.95 -12.17
C ASN A 117 1.56 -3.09 -13.21
N TRP A 118 0.36 -3.29 -13.75
CA TRP A 118 0.09 -4.30 -14.79
C TRP A 118 0.73 -3.94 -16.13
N ALA A 119 0.81 -2.64 -16.46
CA ALA A 119 1.56 -2.18 -17.63
C ALA A 119 3.03 -2.56 -17.54
N LEU A 120 3.65 -2.39 -16.37
CA LEU A 120 5.04 -2.77 -16.12
C LEU A 120 5.25 -4.29 -16.21
N VAL A 121 4.35 -5.09 -15.64
CA VAL A 121 4.35 -6.57 -15.80
C VAL A 121 4.26 -6.97 -17.27
N SER A 122 3.32 -6.39 -18.02
CA SER A 122 3.12 -6.73 -19.44
C SER A 122 4.32 -6.41 -20.31
N ARG A 123 5.09 -5.39 -19.93
CA ARG A 123 6.30 -4.94 -20.63
C ARG A 123 7.55 -5.65 -20.14
N GLN A 124 7.42 -6.56 -19.17
CA GLN A 124 8.53 -7.28 -18.55
C GLN A 124 9.59 -6.31 -18.01
N GLN A 125 9.14 -5.19 -17.45
CA GLN A 125 10.05 -4.19 -16.92
C GLN A 125 10.72 -4.74 -15.67
N ASP A 126 12.05 -4.75 -15.64
CA ASP A 126 12.78 -4.98 -14.41
C ASP A 126 12.81 -3.68 -13.59
N TYR A 127 12.48 -3.78 -12.30
CA TYR A 127 12.50 -2.64 -11.37
C TYR A 127 13.93 -2.29 -10.93
N PHE A 128 14.80 -3.29 -10.83
CA PHE A 128 16.16 -3.17 -10.32
C PHE A 128 17.20 -3.10 -11.45
N GLU A 129 16.91 -3.67 -12.62
CA GLU A 129 17.79 -3.63 -13.80
C GLU A 129 17.21 -2.74 -14.92
N ALA A 130 17.41 -1.44 -14.82
CA ALA A 130 17.13 -0.53 -15.93
C ALA A 130 18.41 -0.18 -16.69
N ILE A 131 18.57 -0.69 -17.92
CA ILE A 131 19.58 -0.18 -18.86
C ILE A 131 19.05 1.15 -19.44
N GLY A 132 19.67 2.27 -19.03
CA GLY A 132 19.29 3.62 -19.47
C GLY A 132 18.39 4.35 -18.47
N ARG A 133 17.55 5.28 -18.96
CA ARG A 133 16.62 6.04 -18.10
C ARG A 133 15.39 5.17 -17.79
N PRO A 134 15.12 4.81 -16.51
CA PRO A 134 13.93 4.07 -16.15
C PRO A 134 12.65 4.86 -16.49
N PRO A 135 11.51 4.19 -16.70
CA PRO A 135 10.24 4.88 -16.90
C PRO A 135 9.93 5.81 -15.71
N LEU A 136 9.80 7.11 -15.97
CA LEU A 136 9.68 8.12 -14.91
C LEU A 136 8.41 7.98 -14.05
N LEU A 137 7.37 7.37 -14.62
CA LEU A 137 6.11 7.10 -13.94
C LEU A 137 6.07 5.71 -13.30
N GLN A 138 7.17 4.94 -13.30
CA GLN A 138 7.18 3.58 -12.77
C GLN A 138 6.73 3.53 -11.30
N HIS A 139 7.15 4.50 -10.48
CA HIS A 139 6.88 4.53 -9.04
C HIS A 139 5.39 4.63 -8.70
N THR A 140 4.53 4.98 -9.65
CA THR A 140 3.07 4.96 -9.46
C THR A 140 2.48 3.54 -9.47
N TRP A 141 3.30 2.50 -9.65
CA TRP A 141 2.86 1.11 -9.51
C TRP A 141 2.27 0.85 -8.11
N SER A 142 2.91 1.35 -7.05
CA SER A 142 2.45 1.15 -5.67
C SER A 142 1.15 1.90 -5.41
N LEU A 143 1.02 3.09 -5.99
CA LEU A 143 -0.22 3.87 -5.98
C LEU A 143 -1.35 3.15 -6.75
N ALA A 144 -1.04 2.47 -7.85
CA ALA A 144 -2.00 1.66 -8.59
C ALA A 144 -2.52 0.49 -7.75
N VAL A 145 -1.64 -0.24 -7.07
CA VAL A 145 -2.01 -1.32 -6.13
C VAL A 145 -2.90 -0.77 -4.99
N GLU A 146 -2.52 0.36 -4.40
CA GLU A 146 -3.30 1.02 -3.35
C GLU A 146 -4.69 1.47 -3.86
N ALA A 147 -4.77 2.01 -5.08
CA ALA A 147 -6.03 2.40 -5.71
C ALA A 147 -6.95 1.21 -6.00
N GLN A 148 -6.39 0.08 -6.46
CA GLN A 148 -7.12 -1.16 -6.66
C GLN A 148 -7.67 -1.70 -5.33
N PHE A 149 -6.87 -1.66 -4.27
CA PHE A 149 -7.33 -2.00 -2.93
C PHE A 149 -8.47 -1.08 -2.47
N TYR A 150 -8.35 0.24 -2.69
CA TYR A 150 -9.39 1.20 -2.34
C TYR A 150 -10.69 0.95 -3.08
N LEU A 151 -10.63 0.46 -4.33
CA LEU A 151 -11.80 0.17 -5.13
C LEU A 151 -12.47 -1.15 -4.73
N ILE A 152 -11.69 -2.21 -4.52
CA ILE A 152 -12.21 -3.57 -4.37
C ILE A 152 -12.50 -3.92 -2.91
N TRP A 153 -11.61 -3.56 -1.99
CA TRP A 153 -11.70 -3.99 -0.60
C TRP A 153 -12.98 -3.53 0.12
N PRO A 154 -13.47 -2.28 -0.02
CA PRO A 154 -14.72 -1.87 0.61
C PRO A 154 -15.90 -2.74 0.19
N LEU A 155 -15.94 -3.16 -1.07
CA LEU A 155 -17.00 -4.03 -1.60
C LEU A 155 -16.90 -5.44 -0.99
N VAL A 156 -15.70 -6.03 -0.99
CA VAL A 156 -15.45 -7.34 -0.37
C VAL A 156 -15.79 -7.30 1.12
N LEU A 157 -15.34 -6.29 1.84
CA LEU A 157 -15.62 -6.10 3.26
C LEU A 157 -17.13 -6.00 3.52
N LEU A 158 -17.87 -5.21 2.75
CA LEU A 158 -19.31 -5.08 2.89
C LEU A 158 -20.04 -6.40 2.61
N LEU A 159 -19.63 -7.15 1.60
CA LEU A 159 -20.18 -8.48 1.31
C LEU A 159 -19.92 -9.44 2.47
N VAL A 160 -18.68 -9.49 2.97
CA VAL A 160 -18.32 -10.36 4.09
C VAL A 160 -19.08 -9.98 5.35
N LEU A 161 -19.18 -8.68 5.64
CA LEU A 161 -19.92 -8.18 6.79
C LEU A 161 -21.40 -8.54 6.71
N ARG A 162 -22.02 -8.40 5.53
CA ARG A 162 -23.45 -8.66 5.29
C ARG A 162 -23.81 -10.13 5.42
N TYR A 163 -22.99 -11.03 4.86
CA TYR A 163 -23.33 -12.45 4.75
C TYR A 163 -22.70 -13.33 5.83
N PHE A 164 -21.52 -12.95 6.33
CA PHE A 164 -20.74 -13.76 7.25
C PHE A 164 -20.44 -13.06 8.58
N GLY A 165 -20.62 -11.74 8.68
CA GLY A 165 -20.42 -10.96 9.90
C GLY A 165 -18.97 -10.51 10.14
N LYS A 166 -18.80 -9.59 11.10
CA LYS A 166 -17.53 -8.84 11.32
C LYS A 166 -16.31 -9.74 11.54
N LYS A 167 -16.44 -10.84 12.28
CA LYS A 167 -15.33 -11.75 12.59
C LYS A 167 -14.68 -12.35 11.33
N ASN A 168 -15.47 -12.56 10.28
CA ASN A 168 -15.02 -13.19 9.05
C ASN A 168 -14.27 -12.22 8.12
N ILE A 169 -14.29 -10.92 8.40
CA ILE A 169 -13.49 -9.94 7.64
C ILE A 169 -12.00 -10.22 7.81
N SER A 170 -11.56 -10.54 9.04
CA SER A 170 -10.16 -10.89 9.29
C SER A 170 -9.77 -12.19 8.58
N ILE A 171 -10.66 -13.18 8.54
CA ILE A 171 -10.41 -14.46 7.87
C ILE A 171 -10.32 -14.26 6.36
N ALA A 172 -11.22 -13.47 5.77
CA ALA A 172 -11.17 -13.14 4.35
C ALA A 172 -9.88 -12.37 4.00
N ALA A 173 -9.49 -11.39 4.81
CA ALA A 173 -8.24 -10.66 4.62
C ALA A 173 -7.03 -11.60 4.70
N LEU A 174 -6.93 -12.43 5.72
CA LEU A 174 -5.84 -13.42 5.85
C LEU A 174 -5.83 -14.44 4.71
N GLY A 175 -7.01 -14.86 4.23
CA GLY A 175 -7.13 -15.75 3.07
C GLY A 175 -6.59 -15.11 1.79
N ILE A 176 -6.88 -13.82 1.56
CA ILE A 176 -6.33 -13.08 0.41
C ILE A 176 -4.82 -12.86 0.57
N ALA A 177 -4.35 -12.52 1.78
CA ALA A 177 -2.92 -12.40 2.06
C ALA A 177 -2.18 -13.73 1.80
N LEU A 178 -2.76 -14.86 2.21
CA LEU A 178 -2.20 -16.18 1.96
C LEU A 178 -2.20 -16.52 0.46
N ALA A 179 -3.30 -16.27 -0.24
CA ALA A 179 -3.36 -16.46 -1.69
C ALA A 179 -2.31 -15.61 -2.40
N SER A 180 -2.07 -14.39 -1.93
CA SER A 180 -1.05 -13.50 -2.45
C SER A 180 0.36 -14.03 -2.21
N GLY A 181 0.63 -14.54 -1.00
CA GLY A 181 1.90 -15.21 -0.68
C GLY A 181 2.15 -16.48 -1.49
N ILE A 182 1.10 -17.26 -1.77
CA ILE A 182 1.20 -18.44 -2.66
C ILE A 182 1.51 -17.99 -4.09
N ALA A 183 0.82 -16.97 -4.62
CA ALA A 183 1.10 -16.44 -5.95
C ALA A 183 2.55 -15.94 -6.06
N LEU A 184 3.00 -15.16 -5.07
CA LEU A 184 4.39 -14.70 -4.95
C LEU A 184 5.37 -15.86 -5.00
N PHE A 185 5.15 -16.90 -4.19
CA PHE A 185 6.01 -18.10 -4.19
C PHE A 185 6.03 -18.80 -5.55
N LEU A 186 4.87 -19.02 -6.18
CA LEU A 186 4.78 -19.71 -7.47
C LEU A 186 5.51 -18.95 -8.58
N TYR A 187 5.37 -17.62 -8.65
CA TYR A 187 6.11 -16.80 -9.61
C TYR A 187 7.60 -16.73 -9.28
N SER A 188 7.97 -16.72 -8.00
CA SER A 188 9.38 -16.66 -7.59
C SER A 188 10.17 -17.89 -8.04
N VAL A 189 9.57 -19.08 -7.98
CA VAL A 189 10.19 -20.34 -8.46
C VAL A 189 10.36 -20.36 -9.99
N GLN A 190 9.66 -19.49 -10.72
CA GLN A 190 9.73 -19.41 -12.18
C GLN A 190 10.72 -18.35 -12.70
N ILE A 191 11.35 -17.57 -11.82
CA ILE A 191 12.23 -16.44 -12.19
C ILE A 191 13.32 -16.86 -13.18
N ASP A 192 14.02 -17.96 -12.91
CA ASP A 192 15.12 -18.43 -13.77
C ASP A 192 14.66 -18.90 -15.17
N THR A 193 13.36 -19.14 -15.34
CA THR A 193 12.79 -19.69 -16.58
C THR A 193 12.00 -18.67 -17.39
N HIS A 194 11.56 -17.58 -16.76
CA HIS A 194 10.70 -16.57 -17.39
C HIS A 194 11.11 -15.17 -16.93
N ALA A 195 11.71 -14.37 -17.83
CA ALA A 195 12.08 -12.99 -17.53
C ALA A 195 10.89 -12.13 -17.03
N SER A 196 9.68 -12.41 -17.50
CA SER A 196 8.45 -11.74 -17.01
C SER A 196 8.13 -12.03 -15.54
N ALA A 197 8.60 -13.15 -14.97
CA ALA A 197 8.31 -13.53 -13.59
C ALA A 197 8.92 -12.55 -12.58
N VAL A 198 10.09 -11.96 -12.86
CA VAL A 198 10.70 -10.91 -12.00
C VAL A 198 9.77 -9.71 -11.88
N SER A 199 9.31 -9.19 -13.02
CA SER A 199 8.38 -8.05 -13.05
C SER A 199 7.07 -8.35 -12.34
N HIS A 200 6.57 -9.58 -12.44
CA HIS A 200 5.30 -9.97 -11.84
C HIS A 200 5.38 -10.18 -10.33
N VAL A 201 6.49 -10.75 -9.84
CA VAL A 201 6.79 -10.85 -8.40
C VAL A 201 6.80 -9.46 -7.75
N TYR A 202 7.35 -8.46 -8.44
CA TYR A 202 7.49 -7.12 -7.87
C TYR A 202 6.24 -6.24 -8.05
N PHE A 203 5.63 -6.20 -9.23
CA PHE A 203 4.52 -5.28 -9.53
C PHE A 203 3.12 -5.91 -9.44
N GLY A 204 3.01 -7.25 -9.40
CA GLY A 204 1.73 -7.94 -9.37
C GLY A 204 0.92 -7.56 -8.14
N THR A 205 -0.35 -7.18 -8.31
CA THR A 205 -1.21 -6.94 -7.14
C THR A 205 -1.54 -8.24 -6.42
N ASP A 206 -1.63 -9.33 -7.17
CA ASP A 206 -1.76 -10.69 -6.67
C ASP A 206 -0.51 -11.14 -5.92
N THR A 207 0.69 -10.70 -6.25
CA THR A 207 1.94 -11.10 -5.56
C THR A 207 2.33 -10.15 -4.43
N HIS A 208 1.95 -8.87 -4.51
CA HIS A 208 2.46 -7.79 -3.65
C HIS A 208 1.39 -7.12 -2.76
N SER A 209 0.23 -7.76 -2.55
CA SER A 209 -0.84 -7.23 -1.69
C SER A 209 -0.87 -7.80 -0.28
N ILE A 210 0.05 -8.72 0.06
CA ILE A 210 0.16 -9.37 1.38
C ILE A 210 0.07 -8.33 2.51
N GLY A 211 0.88 -7.28 2.44
CA GLY A 211 0.91 -6.21 3.45
C GLY A 211 -0.46 -5.56 3.65
N LEU A 212 -1.14 -5.15 2.57
CA LEU A 212 -2.47 -4.54 2.63
C LEU A 212 -3.46 -5.41 3.39
N PHE A 213 -3.46 -6.71 3.12
CA PHE A 213 -4.43 -7.62 3.72
C PHE A 213 -4.05 -8.06 5.15
N LEU A 214 -2.76 -8.14 5.48
CA LEU A 214 -2.32 -8.28 6.88
C LEU A 214 -2.76 -7.06 7.71
N GLY A 215 -2.56 -5.85 7.19
CA GLY A 215 -3.05 -4.62 7.80
C GLY A 215 -4.57 -4.62 7.99
N ALA A 216 -5.31 -5.04 6.95
CA ALA A 216 -6.76 -5.15 7.01
C ALA A 216 -7.24 -6.15 8.08
N ALA A 217 -6.59 -7.30 8.21
CA ALA A 217 -6.88 -8.27 9.27
C ALA A 217 -6.62 -7.68 10.66
N LEU A 218 -5.48 -6.99 10.84
CA LEU A 218 -5.12 -6.32 12.09
C LEU A 218 -6.16 -5.27 12.51
N ALA A 219 -6.74 -4.52 11.56
CA ALA A 219 -7.75 -3.51 11.85
C ALA A 219 -9.05 -4.06 12.44
N VAL A 220 -9.37 -5.35 12.20
CA VAL A 220 -10.56 -5.99 12.78
C VAL A 220 -10.34 -6.32 14.26
N SER A 221 -9.11 -6.71 14.61
CA SER A 221 -8.75 -7.22 15.94
C SER A 221 -8.19 -6.13 16.86
N TRP A 222 -7.48 -5.15 16.31
CA TRP A 222 -6.76 -4.12 17.05
C TRP A 222 -7.43 -2.76 16.88
N HIS A 223 -8.50 -2.52 17.65
CA HIS A 223 -9.18 -1.22 17.73
C HIS A 223 -8.48 -0.33 18.76
N PRO A 224 -7.84 0.79 18.36
CA PRO A 224 -7.10 1.66 19.28
C PRO A 224 -7.96 2.26 20.40
N GLN A 225 -9.26 2.40 20.15
CA GLN A 225 -10.23 2.90 21.13
C GLN A 225 -10.49 1.91 22.27
N ASN A 226 -10.19 0.62 22.05
CA ASN A 226 -10.34 -0.44 23.05
C ASN A 226 -9.04 -0.70 23.83
N LEU A 227 -7.93 -0.02 23.50
CA LEU A 227 -6.69 -0.15 24.24
C LEU A 227 -6.78 0.55 25.59
N THR A 228 -6.40 -0.16 26.64
CA THR A 228 -6.31 0.40 27.99
C THR A 228 -5.14 1.38 28.07
N LYS A 229 -5.32 2.49 28.80
CA LYS A 229 -4.20 3.41 29.09
C LYS A 229 -3.13 2.77 29.98
N GLU A 230 -3.53 1.78 30.76
CA GLU A 230 -2.62 0.97 31.57
C GLU A 230 -2.18 -0.25 30.76
N ILE A 231 -0.94 -0.20 30.29
CA ILE A 231 -0.27 -1.30 29.59
C ILE A 231 0.64 -1.98 30.62
N SER A 232 0.53 -3.30 30.76
CA SER A 232 1.44 -4.04 31.64
C SER A 232 2.87 -3.92 31.14
N ARG A 233 3.86 -3.86 32.05
CA ARG A 233 5.27 -3.75 31.68
C ARG A 233 5.72 -4.85 30.71
N ARG A 234 5.25 -6.09 30.91
CA ARG A 234 5.51 -7.21 29.99
C ARG A 234 4.98 -6.98 28.57
N ALA A 235 3.79 -6.40 28.45
CA ALA A 235 3.22 -6.09 27.14
C ALA A 235 3.97 -4.94 26.45
N GLN A 236 4.42 -3.95 27.22
CA GLN A 236 5.28 -2.89 26.71
C GLN A 236 6.64 -3.44 26.26
N ASP A 237 7.32 -4.21 27.12
CA ASP A 237 8.61 -4.84 26.80
C ASP A 237 8.52 -5.72 25.54
N PHE A 238 7.39 -6.42 25.34
CA PHE A 238 7.15 -7.23 24.15
C PHE A 238 6.98 -6.37 22.88
N ILE A 239 6.22 -5.27 22.95
CA ILE A 239 6.05 -4.34 21.82
C ILE A 239 7.38 -3.65 21.50
N ASP A 240 8.12 -3.21 22.53
CA ASP A 240 9.43 -2.59 22.38
C ASP A 240 10.43 -3.57 21.76
N LEU A 241 10.41 -4.85 22.17
CA LEU A 241 11.23 -5.89 21.55
C LEU A 241 10.91 -6.08 20.07
N ILE A 242 9.62 -6.16 19.70
CA ILE A 242 9.20 -6.23 18.29
C ILE A 242 9.69 -4.99 17.53
N GLY A 243 9.53 -3.81 18.11
CA GLY A 243 9.97 -2.54 17.52
C GLY A 243 11.48 -2.50 17.30
N VAL A 244 12.27 -2.94 18.27
CA VAL A 244 13.74 -3.02 18.18
C VAL A 244 14.16 -4.05 17.14
N ILE A 245 13.58 -5.25 17.13
CA ILE A 245 13.88 -6.27 16.11
C ILE A 245 13.53 -5.75 14.72
N GLY A 246 12.37 -5.10 14.57
CA GLY A 246 11.96 -4.49 13.30
C GLY A 246 12.92 -3.39 12.84
N LEU A 247 13.37 -2.52 13.76
CA LEU A 247 14.36 -1.49 13.46
C LEU A 247 15.72 -2.09 13.07
N LEU A 248 16.17 -3.11 13.79
CA LEU A 248 17.41 -3.83 13.48
C LEU A 248 17.34 -4.58 12.14
N GLY A 249 16.16 -5.00 11.70
CA GLY A 249 15.97 -5.57 10.36
C GLY A 249 15.92 -4.52 9.24
N LEU A 250 15.72 -3.25 9.57
CA LEU A 250 15.75 -2.13 8.62
C LEU A 250 17.16 -1.56 8.41
N LEU A 251 17.97 -1.57 9.47
CA LEU A 251 19.39 -1.19 9.49
C LEU A 251 20.30 -2.32 8.97
#